data_AF-A0A2E5PUA3-F1
#
_entry.id   AF-A0A2E5PUA3-F1
#
_cell.length_a   1.000
_cell.length_b   1.000
_cell.length_c   1.000
_cell.angle_alpha   90.00
_cell.angle_beta   90.00
_cell.angle_gamma   90.00
#
_symmetry.space_group_name_H-M   'P 1'
#
loop_
_entity.id
_entity.type
_entity.pdbx_description
1 polymer ?
#
loop_
_entity_poly.entity_id
_entity_poly.type
_entity_poly.pdbx_seq_one_letter_code
_entity_poly.pdbx_strand_id
1 'polypeptide(L)' 'MASNYSWSFNYGWVGTKQLGTSSCDGAKGVATDSSGNFYVAGYTYGGLDGNSNSGCNDLFVVKYDSDGNKK' A
#
# COMPACT_ATOMS: atom_id res chain seq x y z
N MET A 1 37.27 -10.63 27.87
CA MET A 1 36.52 -11.06 26.67
C MET A 1 35.54 -9.94 26.33
N ALA A 2 35.86 -9.05 25.41
CA ALA A 2 34.91 -8.06 24.92
C ALA A 2 34.13 -8.72 23.77
N SER A 3 32.84 -8.94 23.96
CA SER A 3 31.96 -9.45 22.91
C SER A 3 31.72 -8.35 21.89
N ASN A 4 32.17 -8.57 20.65
CA ASN A 4 31.92 -7.68 19.53
C ASN A 4 30.45 -7.82 19.10
N TYR A 5 29.60 -6.85 19.44
CA TYR A 5 28.27 -6.73 18.87
C TYR A 5 28.40 -6.11 17.47
N SER A 6 28.15 -6.89 16.42
CA SER A 6 27.98 -6.35 15.06
C SER A 6 26.54 -5.94 14.86
N TRP A 7 26.31 -4.63 14.75
CA TRP A 7 25.04 -4.07 14.30
C TRP A 7 25.08 -3.94 12.78
N SER A 8 24.31 -4.76 12.07
CA SER A 8 24.04 -4.51 10.65
C SER A 8 22.85 -3.57 10.54
N PHE A 9 23.09 -2.35 10.05
CA PHE A 9 22.00 -1.47 9.64
C PHE A 9 21.73 -1.69 8.16
N ASN A 10 20.56 -2.25 7.85
CA ASN A 10 20.09 -2.37 6.48
C ASN A 10 19.45 -1.03 6.07
N TYR A 11 20.27 -0.05 5.68
CA TYR A 11 19.80 1.20 5.08
C TYR A 11 19.50 1.00 3.59
N GLY A 12 18.55 0.12 3.28
CA GLY A 12 18.02 -0.03 1.92
C GLY A 12 16.99 1.05 1.63
N TRP A 13 17.09 1.73 0.50
CA TRP A 13 16.03 2.63 0.02
C TRP A 13 14.76 1.81 -0.20
N VAL A 14 13.75 2.00 0.67
CA VAL A 14 12.43 1.42 0.47
C VAL A 14 11.64 2.43 -0.37
N GLY A 15 11.54 2.14 -1.66
CA GLY A 15 10.83 3.01 -2.62
C GLY A 15 9.34 3.17 -2.30
N THR A 16 8.74 4.21 -2.85
CA THR A 16 7.28 4.41 -2.76
C THR A 16 6.55 3.42 -3.67
N LYS A 17 5.55 2.71 -3.13
CA LYS A 17 4.62 1.90 -3.93
C LYS A 17 3.40 2.75 -4.29
N GLN A 18 3.23 3.04 -5.57
CA GLN A 18 2.07 3.78 -6.07
C GLN A 18 0.98 2.79 -6.51
N LEU A 19 -0.25 3.06 -6.07
CA LEU A 19 -1.46 2.44 -6.60
C LEU A 19 -2.35 3.55 -7.15
N GLY A 20 -2.78 3.41 -8.40
CA GLY A 20 -3.62 4.37 -9.10
C GLY A 20 -3.71 4.05 -10.59
N THR A 21 -4.34 4.96 -11.30
CA THR A 21 -4.69 4.91 -12.71
C THR A 21 -4.10 6.12 -13.42
N SER A 22 -4.41 6.27 -14.71
CA SER A 22 -4.11 7.49 -15.46
C SER A 22 -5.06 8.66 -15.17
N SER A 23 -6.10 8.44 -14.37
CA SER A 23 -7.11 9.43 -13.98
C SER A 23 -6.89 9.91 -12.55
N CYS A 24 -7.78 10.78 -12.05
CA CYS A 24 -7.73 11.24 -10.66
C CYS A 24 -8.09 10.08 -9.71
N ASP A 25 -7.24 9.79 -8.73
CA ASP A 25 -7.50 8.80 -7.70
C ASP A 25 -7.16 9.36 -6.33
N GLY A 26 -7.83 8.89 -5.29
CA GLY A 26 -7.59 9.40 -3.94
C GLY A 26 -7.92 8.40 -2.85
N ALA A 27 -6.96 8.22 -1.93
CA ALA A 27 -7.22 7.55 -0.67
C ALA A 27 -8.09 8.42 0.25
N LYS A 28 -8.99 7.78 0.99
CA LYS A 28 -9.88 8.43 1.97
C LYS A 28 -9.68 7.93 3.39
N GLY A 29 -9.15 6.73 3.57
CA GLY A 29 -8.90 6.18 4.90
C GLY A 29 -7.92 5.02 4.89
N VAL A 30 -7.34 4.77 6.06
CA VAL A 30 -6.46 3.63 6.33
C VAL A 30 -6.86 2.97 7.64
N ALA A 31 -6.78 1.64 7.70
CA ALA A 31 -6.96 0.86 8.92
C ALA A 31 -5.91 -0.25 8.98
N THR A 32 -5.54 -0.68 10.18
CA THR A 32 -4.59 -1.78 10.42
C THR A 32 -5.27 -2.94 11.14
N ASP A 33 -4.81 -4.17 10.90
CA ASP A 33 -5.18 -5.33 11.72
C ASP A 33 -4.10 -5.69 12.75
N SER A 34 -4.40 -6.64 13.63
CA SER A 34 -3.49 -7.09 14.70
C SER A 34 -2.21 -7.77 14.19
N SER A 35 -2.17 -8.14 12.90
CA SER A 35 -0.99 -8.73 12.25
C SER A 35 -0.13 -7.68 11.56
N GLY A 36 -0.49 -6.40 11.64
CA GLY A 36 0.24 -5.30 10.99
C GLY A 36 -0.04 -5.19 9.49
N ASN A 37 -1.03 -5.91 8.96
CA ASN A 37 -1.51 -5.63 7.61
C ASN A 37 -2.28 -4.31 7.64
N PHE A 38 -2.31 -3.61 6.52
CA PHE A 38 -3.06 -2.36 6.38
C PHE A 38 -3.98 -2.37 5.17
N TYR A 39 -5.11 -1.70 5.33
CA TYR A 39 -6.15 -1.56 4.33
C TYR A 39 -6.26 -0.10 3.96
N VAL A 40 -6.26 0.21 2.66
CA VAL A 40 -6.49 1.57 2.15
C VAL A 40 -7.81 1.55 1.40
N ALA A 41 -8.69 2.48 1.75
CA ALA A 41 -9.96 2.68 1.06
C ALA A 41 -9.98 4.06 0.40
N GLY A 42 -10.59 4.15 -0.77
CA GLY A 42 -10.61 5.39 -1.54
C GLY A 42 -11.51 5.31 -2.77
N TYR A 43 -11.32 6.27 -3.67
CA TYR A 43 -12.02 6.33 -4.94
C TYR A 43 -11.04 6.34 -6.11
N THR A 44 -11.49 5.82 -7.25
CA THR A 44 -10.78 5.89 -8.52
C THR A 44 -11.69 6.41 -9.63
N TYR A 45 -11.16 7.22 -10.54
CA TYR A 45 -11.87 7.66 -11.75
C TYR A 45 -11.49 6.82 -12.99
N GLY A 46 -10.72 5.74 -12.80
CA GLY A 46 -10.27 4.85 -13.86
C GLY A 46 -10.47 3.38 -13.51
N GLY A 47 -10.18 2.51 -14.47
CA GLY A 47 -10.14 1.07 -14.23
C GLY A 47 -8.92 0.70 -13.40
N LEU A 48 -9.13 0.37 -12.12
CA LEU A 48 -8.06 0.04 -11.19
C LEU A 48 -7.90 -1.49 -11.04
N ASP A 49 -6.65 -1.96 -11.03
CA ASP A 49 -6.30 -3.36 -10.76
C ASP A 49 -7.01 -4.39 -11.67
N GLY A 50 -7.15 -4.06 -12.96
CA GLY A 50 -7.77 -4.93 -13.95
C GLY A 50 -9.30 -4.88 -13.98
N ASN A 51 -9.93 -4.06 -13.14
CA ASN A 51 -11.35 -3.80 -13.19
C ASN A 51 -11.65 -2.69 -14.22
N SER A 52 -12.84 -2.74 -14.81
CA SER A 52 -13.36 -1.63 -15.62
C SER A 52 -13.99 -0.56 -14.74
N ASN A 53 -13.77 0.71 -15.11
CA ASN A 53 -14.50 1.80 -14.48
C ASN A 53 -16.00 1.66 -14.78
N SER A 54 -16.82 1.66 -13.73
CA SER A 54 -18.26 1.32 -13.79
C SER A 54 -19.17 2.50 -13.50
N GLY A 55 -18.61 3.70 -13.29
CA GLY A 55 -19.34 4.93 -13.02
C GLY A 55 -18.42 6.16 -13.05
N CYS A 56 -18.91 7.31 -12.59
CA CYS A 56 -18.09 8.54 -12.55
C CYS A 56 -16.80 8.34 -11.74
N ASN A 57 -16.91 7.67 -10.59
CA ASN A 57 -15.80 7.15 -9.81
C ASN A 57 -16.25 5.87 -9.11
N ASP A 58 -15.32 4.95 -8.89
CA ASP A 58 -15.57 3.68 -8.22
C ASP A 58 -14.88 3.65 -6.85
N LEU A 59 -15.46 2.91 -5.91
CA LEU A 59 -14.83 2.60 -4.63
C LEU A 59 -13.72 1.56 -4.85
N PHE A 60 -12.59 1.72 -4.16
CA PHE A 60 -11.63 0.65 -3.98
C PHE A 60 -11.33 0.40 -2.50
N VAL A 61 -10.99 -0.85 -2.20
CA VAL A 61 -10.32 -1.25 -0.96
C VAL A 61 -9.16 -2.18 -1.35
N VAL A 62 -7.96 -1.88 -0.87
CA VAL A 62 -6.77 -2.70 -1.10
C VAL A 62 -6.15 -3.10 0.23
N LYS A 63 -5.64 -4.32 0.32
CA LYS A 63 -4.89 -4.82 1.46
C LYS A 63 -3.40 -4.89 1.13
N TYR A 64 -2.57 -4.54 2.09
CA TYR A 64 -1.14 -4.75 2.08
C TYR A 64 -0.71 -5.53 3.33
N ASP A 65 0.31 -6.38 3.21
CA ASP A 65 0.98 -6.96 4.39
C ASP A 65 1.87 -5.95 5.12
N SER A 66 2.44 -6.37 6.25
CA SER A 66 3.37 -5.56 7.06
C SER A 66 4.63 -5.13 6.30
N ASP A 67 4.97 -5.83 5.21
CA ASP A 67 6.11 -5.50 4.33
C ASP A 67 5.67 -4.58 3.16
N GLY A 68 4.40 -4.16 3.17
CA GLY A 68 3.80 -3.28 2.16
C GLY A 68 3.52 -3.97 0.83
N ASN A 69 3.45 -5.30 0.76
CA ASN A 69 3.08 -6.02 -0.46
C ASN A 69 1.57 -6.17 -0.56
N LYS A 70 1.01 -5.87 -1.74
CA LYS A 70 -0.42 -6.01 -2.00
C LYS A 70 -0.87 -7.48 -1.85
N LYS A 71 -2.01 -7.72 -1.21
CA LYS A 71 -2.63 -9.04 -0.97
C LYS A 71 -3.99 -9.15 -1.62
#